data_AF-V4YGJ4-F1
#
_entry.id   AF-V4YGJ4-F1
#
_cell.length_a   1.000
_cell.length_b   1.000
_cell.length_c   1.000
_cell.angle_alpha   90.00
_cell.angle_beta   90.00
_cell.angle_gamma   90.00
#
_symmetry.space_group_name_H-M   'P 1'
#
loop_
_entity.id
_entity.type
_entity.pdbx_description
1 polymer ?
#
loop_
_entity_poly.entity_id
_entity_poly.type
_entity_poly.pdbx_seq_one_letter_code
_entity_poly.pdbx_strand_id
1 'polypeptide(L)'
;MAFFNLIQTPDTLKKKAKQDFDKVVSLKGEGRTERSLRVRMSMLTRAHLDKTFIDGAQKTADHQDLLMVALAAGKSVPEEPRHTVYQQIGTSNGKAVWAYLPDEYAELIFQLGRRYQRMEITAEQSIETAQQLLDQIVRYEFKIEEQLTALQFLSDEIAHNVTTDSDEAIQPDDNTTNKTDPDIG
;
A
#
# COMPACT_ATOMS: atom_id res chain seq x y z
N MET A 1 13.00 -14.48 -43.18
CA MET A 1 13.20 -14.75 -41.75
C MET A 1 12.22 -13.87 -40.98
N ALA A 2 11.18 -14.46 -40.40
CA ALA A 2 10.14 -13.72 -39.70
C ALA A 2 10.64 -13.31 -38.30
N PHE A 3 10.73 -12.00 -38.07
CA PHE A 3 10.98 -11.44 -36.74
C PHE A 3 9.74 -11.65 -35.88
N PHE A 4 9.75 -12.69 -35.04
CA PHE A 4 8.77 -12.82 -33.96
C PHE A 4 9.03 -11.71 -32.93
N ASN A 5 8.32 -10.59 -33.07
CA ASN A 5 8.07 -9.71 -31.93
C ASN A 5 7.25 -10.53 -30.93
N LEU A 6 7.92 -11.08 -29.91
CA LEU A 6 7.26 -11.74 -28.80
C LEU A 6 6.43 -10.68 -28.08
N ILE A 7 5.13 -10.60 -28.42
CA ILE A 7 4.18 -9.75 -27.71
C ILE A 7 4.22 -10.19 -26.24
N GLN A 8 4.71 -9.32 -25.37
CA GLN A 8 4.73 -9.57 -23.94
C GLN A 8 3.30 -9.48 -23.42
N THR A 9 2.61 -10.62 -23.35
CA THR A 9 1.27 -10.69 -22.76
C THR A 9 1.38 -10.58 -21.23
N PRO A 10 0.32 -10.12 -20.54
CA PRO A 10 0.28 -10.07 -19.07
C PRO A 10 0.70 -11.39 -18.41
N ASP A 11 0.28 -12.53 -18.98
CA ASP A 11 0.62 -13.85 -18.43
C ASP A 11 2.12 -14.17 -18.53
N THR A 12 2.76 -13.82 -19.65
CA THR A 12 4.22 -14.00 -19.80
C THR A 12 4.98 -13.12 -18.81
N LEU A 13 4.49 -11.91 -18.54
CA LEU A 13 5.09 -10.98 -17.59
C LEU A 13 4.89 -11.42 -16.14
N LYS A 14 3.70 -11.90 -15.77
CA LYS A 14 3.43 -12.47 -14.44
C LYS A 14 4.28 -13.72 -14.18
N LYS A 15 4.40 -14.61 -15.17
CA LYS A 15 5.28 -15.78 -15.08
C LYS A 15 6.74 -15.37 -14.87
N LYS A 16 7.20 -14.34 -15.60
CA LYS A 16 8.53 -13.77 -15.44
C LYS A 16 8.73 -13.18 -14.04
N ALA A 17 7.76 -12.43 -13.52
CA ALA A 17 7.81 -11.83 -12.19
C ALA A 17 8.02 -12.89 -11.09
N LYS A 18 7.25 -13.98 -11.14
CA LYS A 18 7.43 -15.10 -10.21
C LYS A 18 8.80 -15.76 -10.37
N GLN A 19 9.23 -16.03 -11.60
CA GLN A 19 10.54 -16.63 -11.85
C GLN A 19 11.68 -15.75 -11.34
N ASP A 20 11.58 -14.43 -11.49
CA ASP A 20 12.60 -13.50 -11.04
C ASP A 20 12.63 -13.43 -9.50
N PHE A 21 11.47 -13.48 -8.83
CA PHE A 21 11.38 -13.64 -7.38
C PHE A 21 12.05 -14.94 -6.91
N ASP A 22 11.63 -16.09 -7.45
CA ASP A 22 12.13 -17.42 -7.08
C ASP A 22 13.66 -17.50 -7.27
N LYS A 23 14.17 -16.93 -8.37
CA LYS A 23 15.62 -16.85 -8.63
C LYS A 23 16.35 -16.08 -7.55
N VAL A 24 15.86 -14.88 -7.18
CA VAL A 24 16.51 -14.02 -6.19
C VAL A 24 16.55 -14.70 -4.82
N VAL A 25 15.45 -15.34 -4.41
CA VAL A 25 15.39 -16.13 -3.16
C VAL A 25 16.40 -17.29 -3.17
N SER A 26 16.60 -17.92 -4.33
CA SER A 26 17.54 -19.04 -4.47
C SER A 26 19.03 -18.65 -4.57
N LEU A 27 19.36 -17.35 -4.61
CA LEU A 27 20.74 -16.88 -4.78
C LEU A 27 21.61 -17.24 -3.57
N LYS A 28 22.71 -17.97 -3.83
CA LYS A 28 23.67 -18.39 -2.80
C LYS A 28 24.89 -17.48 -2.64
N GLY A 29 25.30 -16.76 -3.70
CA GLY A 29 26.46 -15.88 -3.66
C GLY A 29 26.20 -14.61 -2.86
N GLU A 30 27.25 -14.01 -2.26
CA GLU A 30 27.18 -12.74 -1.51
C GLU A 30 27.84 -11.57 -2.25
N GLY A 31 28.13 -11.77 -3.54
CA GLY A 31 28.75 -10.76 -4.39
C GLY A 31 27.87 -9.52 -4.57
N ARG A 32 28.51 -8.46 -5.10
CA ARG A 32 27.84 -7.18 -5.37
C ARG A 32 26.61 -7.34 -6.26
N THR A 33 26.69 -8.20 -7.27
CA THR A 33 25.60 -8.47 -8.22
C THR A 33 24.40 -9.10 -7.51
N GLU A 34 24.62 -10.15 -6.72
CA GLU A 34 23.57 -10.85 -5.96
C GLU A 34 22.92 -9.90 -4.94
N ARG A 35 23.73 -9.12 -4.23
CA ARG A 35 23.22 -8.09 -3.32
C ARG A 35 22.34 -7.09 -4.05
N SER A 36 22.78 -6.58 -5.20
CA SER A 36 21.98 -5.62 -5.99
C SER A 36 20.63 -6.20 -6.47
N LEU A 37 20.60 -7.49 -6.83
CA LEU A 37 19.38 -8.16 -7.27
C LEU A 37 18.40 -8.33 -6.12
N ARG A 38 18.90 -8.70 -4.95
CA ARG A 38 18.11 -8.78 -3.72
C ARG A 38 17.52 -7.43 -3.32
N VAL A 39 18.32 -6.35 -3.34
CA VAL A 39 17.84 -4.99 -3.02
C VAL A 39 16.76 -4.55 -4.01
N ARG A 40 16.93 -4.84 -5.30
CA ARG A 40 15.88 -4.53 -6.28
C ARG A 40 14.59 -5.31 -5.99
N MET A 41 14.70 -6.58 -5.63
CA MET A 41 13.54 -7.42 -5.34
C MET A 41 12.84 -7.02 -4.03
N SER A 42 13.60 -6.61 -3.01
CA SER A 42 13.03 -6.10 -1.76
C SER A 42 12.25 -4.80 -1.98
N MET A 43 12.75 -3.88 -2.81
CA MET A 43 12.03 -2.67 -3.21
C MET A 43 10.72 -3.00 -3.95
N LEU A 44 10.75 -3.95 -4.89
CA LEU A 44 9.54 -4.39 -5.59
C LEU A 44 8.53 -5.07 -4.65
N THR A 45 9.02 -5.85 -3.69
CA THR A 45 8.20 -6.53 -2.69
C THR A 45 7.52 -5.54 -1.76
N ARG A 46 8.25 -4.52 -1.29
CA ARG A 46 7.69 -3.40 -0.52
C ARG A 46 6.59 -2.68 -1.30
N ALA A 47 6.83 -2.35 -2.57
CA ALA A 47 5.83 -1.69 -3.40
C ALA A 47 4.58 -2.57 -3.66
N HIS A 48 4.77 -3.88 -3.79
CA HIS A 48 3.66 -4.85 -3.90
C HIS A 48 2.85 -4.91 -2.61
N LEU A 49 3.53 -5.00 -1.47
CA LEU A 49 2.93 -5.00 -0.14
C LEU A 49 2.06 -3.75 0.07
N ASP A 50 2.60 -2.56 -0.16
CA ASP A 50 1.86 -1.29 -0.03
C ASP A 50 0.62 -1.27 -0.94
N LYS A 51 0.79 -1.69 -2.20
CA LYS A 51 -0.31 -1.70 -3.16
C LYS A 51 -1.40 -2.71 -2.78
N THR A 52 -1.02 -3.85 -2.21
CA THR A 52 -1.96 -4.89 -1.78
C THR A 52 -2.72 -4.46 -0.52
N PHE A 53 -2.10 -3.71 0.38
CA PHE A 53 -2.81 -3.04 1.47
C PHE A 53 -3.89 -2.09 0.94
N ILE A 54 -3.54 -1.21 0.01
CA ILE A 54 -4.48 -0.26 -0.61
C ILE A 54 -5.61 -1.00 -1.33
N ASP A 55 -5.29 -2.05 -2.09
CA ASP A 55 -6.27 -2.89 -2.78
C ASP A 55 -7.24 -3.58 -1.80
N GLY A 56 -6.73 -4.06 -0.65
CA GLY A 56 -7.55 -4.62 0.42
C GLY A 56 -8.51 -3.62 1.03
N ALA A 57 -8.04 -2.40 1.30
CA ALA A 57 -8.88 -1.32 1.81
C ALA A 57 -9.95 -0.92 0.78
N GLN A 58 -9.56 -0.59 -0.44
CA GLN A 58 -10.47 -0.11 -1.48
C GLN A 58 -11.54 -1.15 -1.83
N LYS A 59 -11.16 -2.41 -2.08
CA LYS A 59 -12.15 -3.45 -2.40
C LYS A 59 -13.09 -3.74 -1.24
N THR A 60 -12.66 -3.51 0.01
CA THR A 60 -13.54 -3.65 1.17
C THR A 60 -14.58 -2.54 1.20
N ALA A 61 -14.17 -1.29 0.93
CA ALA A 61 -15.08 -0.16 0.80
C ALA A 61 -16.13 -0.43 -0.30
N ASP A 62 -15.67 -0.80 -1.49
CA ASP A 62 -16.54 -1.10 -2.64
C ASP A 62 -17.52 -2.25 -2.32
N HIS A 63 -17.04 -3.29 -1.63
CA HIS A 63 -17.89 -4.41 -1.22
C HIS A 63 -18.94 -4.00 -0.19
N GLN A 64 -18.61 -3.13 0.78
CA GLN A 64 -19.58 -2.62 1.76
C GLN A 64 -20.70 -1.82 1.08
N ASP A 65 -20.36 -1.00 0.09
CA ASP A 65 -21.34 -0.25 -0.70
C ASP A 65 -22.25 -1.18 -1.50
N LEU A 66 -21.67 -2.17 -2.21
CA LEU A 66 -22.43 -3.16 -2.96
C LEU A 66 -23.33 -4.01 -2.07
N LEU A 67 -22.85 -4.38 -0.88
CA LEU A 67 -23.61 -5.14 0.10
C LEU A 67 -24.84 -4.34 0.57
N MET A 68 -24.67 -3.06 0.90
CA MET A 68 -25.78 -2.19 1.31
C MET A 68 -26.86 -2.10 0.22
N VAL A 69 -26.45 -1.92 -1.04
CA VAL A 69 -27.38 -1.87 -2.18
C VAL A 69 -28.09 -3.22 -2.39
N ALA A 70 -27.36 -4.33 -2.28
CA ALA A 70 -27.93 -5.66 -2.45
C ALA A 70 -28.97 -5.98 -1.36
N LEU A 71 -28.68 -5.63 -0.11
CA LEU A 71 -29.60 -5.81 1.01
C LEU A 71 -30.87 -4.98 0.84
N ALA A 72 -30.74 -3.70 0.45
CA ALA A 72 -31.89 -2.83 0.20
C ALA A 72 -32.77 -3.34 -0.96
N ALA A 73 -32.16 -3.99 -1.96
CA ALA A 73 -32.86 -4.56 -3.11
C ALA A 73 -33.37 -6.01 -2.89
N GLY A 74 -33.14 -6.61 -1.71
CA GLY A 74 -33.47 -8.02 -1.45
C GLY A 74 -32.71 -9.02 -2.34
N LYS A 75 -31.54 -8.64 -2.84
CA LYS A 75 -30.68 -9.46 -3.70
C LYS A 75 -29.70 -10.29 -2.86
N SER A 76 -29.05 -11.26 -3.52
CA SER A 76 -28.00 -12.05 -2.89
C SER A 76 -26.81 -11.19 -2.46
N VAL A 77 -26.16 -11.61 -1.37
CA VAL A 77 -24.92 -11.04 -0.86
C VAL A 77 -23.83 -11.09 -1.94
N PRO A 78 -23.10 -9.99 -2.22
CA PRO A 78 -22.00 -9.98 -3.17
C PRO A 78 -20.85 -10.89 -2.73
N GLU A 79 -20.00 -11.30 -3.67
CA GLU A 79 -18.83 -12.12 -3.37
C GLU A 79 -17.79 -11.32 -2.56
N GLU A 80 -17.17 -11.96 -1.57
CA GLU A 80 -16.11 -11.33 -0.79
C GLU A 80 -14.88 -10.95 -1.65
N PRO A 81 -14.26 -9.79 -1.38
CA PRO A 81 -13.01 -9.40 -2.01
C PRO A 81 -11.90 -10.44 -1.81
N ARG A 82 -11.15 -10.71 -2.88
CA ARG A 82 -9.97 -11.58 -2.86
C ARG A 82 -8.71 -10.82 -3.21
N HIS A 83 -7.61 -11.22 -2.60
CA HIS A 83 -6.26 -10.75 -2.90
C HIS A 83 -5.77 -11.28 -4.25
N THR A 84 -4.64 -10.73 -4.69
CA THR A 84 -3.90 -11.19 -5.88
C THR A 84 -2.43 -11.32 -5.53
N VAL A 85 -1.80 -12.40 -5.98
CA VAL A 85 -0.34 -12.60 -5.86
C VAL A 85 0.46 -11.74 -6.83
N TYR A 86 -0.19 -11.08 -7.79
CA TYR A 86 0.44 -10.21 -8.78
C TYR A 86 -0.09 -8.78 -8.73
N GLN A 87 0.84 -7.82 -8.73
CA GLN A 87 0.54 -6.38 -8.80
C GLN A 87 1.36 -5.72 -9.91
N GLN A 88 0.79 -4.67 -10.53
CA GLN A 88 1.56 -3.79 -11.42
C GLN A 88 2.16 -2.64 -10.62
N ILE A 89 3.48 -2.52 -10.63
CA ILE A 89 4.24 -1.51 -9.91
C ILE A 89 4.81 -0.50 -10.90
N GLY A 90 4.49 0.79 -10.71
CA GLY A 90 5.07 1.87 -11.49
C GLY A 90 6.56 2.02 -11.17
N THR A 91 7.38 2.27 -12.19
CA THR A 91 8.80 2.55 -12.02
C THR A 91 9.12 3.99 -12.43
N SER A 92 10.27 4.51 -11.96
CA SER A 92 10.68 5.90 -12.21
C SER A 92 10.85 6.28 -13.68
N ASN A 93 10.96 5.30 -14.58
CA ASN A 93 11.03 5.52 -16.03
C ASN A 93 9.65 5.57 -16.71
N GLY A 94 8.56 5.56 -15.94
CA GLY A 94 7.18 5.61 -16.44
C GLY A 94 6.61 4.27 -16.92
N LYS A 95 7.39 3.17 -16.90
CA LYS A 95 6.89 1.83 -17.23
C LYS A 95 6.43 1.10 -15.98
N ALA A 96 5.30 0.39 -16.09
CA ALA A 96 4.86 -0.55 -15.06
C ALA A 96 5.54 -1.91 -15.24
N VAL A 97 5.89 -2.56 -14.13
CA VAL A 97 6.38 -3.94 -14.10
C VAL A 97 5.44 -4.80 -13.27
N TRP A 98 5.30 -6.07 -13.63
CA TRP A 98 4.60 -7.03 -12.79
C TRP A 98 5.50 -7.46 -11.64
N ALA A 99 4.99 -7.38 -10.42
CA ALA A 99 5.61 -7.93 -9.22
C ALA A 99 4.82 -9.14 -8.74
N TYR A 100 5.51 -10.10 -8.16
CA TYR A 100 4.94 -11.28 -7.52
C TYR A 100 5.20 -11.22 -6.01
N LEU A 101 4.22 -11.64 -5.24
CA LEU A 101 4.31 -11.85 -3.81
C LEU A 101 3.68 -13.21 -3.49
N PRO A 102 4.35 -14.10 -2.72
CA PRO A 102 3.75 -15.35 -2.26
C PRO A 102 2.38 -15.17 -1.62
N ASP A 103 1.50 -16.16 -1.84
CA ASP A 103 0.08 -16.11 -1.45
C ASP A 103 -0.13 -15.78 0.03
N GLU A 104 0.65 -16.42 0.90
CA GLU A 104 0.61 -16.21 2.36
C GLU A 104 0.87 -14.74 2.72
N TYR A 105 1.86 -14.09 2.10
CA TYR A 105 2.16 -12.68 2.37
C TYR A 105 1.15 -11.73 1.74
N ALA A 106 0.67 -12.05 0.54
CA ALA A 106 -0.34 -11.26 -0.16
C ALA A 106 -1.68 -11.27 0.57
N GLU A 107 -2.10 -12.42 1.10
CA GLU A 107 -3.32 -12.54 1.91
C GLU A 107 -3.19 -11.77 3.23
N LEU A 108 -2.08 -11.92 3.95
CA LEU A 108 -1.88 -11.22 5.22
C LEU A 108 -1.97 -9.69 5.08
N ILE A 109 -1.30 -9.12 4.08
CA ILE A 109 -1.33 -7.68 3.88
C ILE A 109 -2.67 -7.20 3.31
N PHE A 110 -3.32 -8.00 2.47
CA PHE A 110 -4.66 -7.69 1.98
C PHE A 110 -5.65 -7.61 3.13
N GLN A 111 -5.67 -8.63 4.00
CA GLN A 111 -6.51 -8.65 5.20
C GLN A 111 -6.22 -7.49 6.14
N LEU A 112 -4.96 -7.07 6.28
CA LEU A 112 -4.59 -5.89 7.05
C LEU A 112 -5.28 -4.63 6.49
N GLY A 113 -5.25 -4.42 5.18
CA GLY A 113 -5.98 -3.33 4.51
C GLY A 113 -7.49 -3.40 4.72
N ARG A 114 -8.09 -4.60 4.67
CA ARG A 114 -9.53 -4.79 4.95
C ARG A 114 -9.88 -4.39 6.38
N ARG A 115 -9.07 -4.80 7.35
CA ARG A 115 -9.27 -4.49 8.78
C ARG A 115 -9.12 -2.99 9.05
N TYR A 116 -8.14 -2.35 8.41
CA TYR A 116 -7.96 -0.90 8.48
C TYR A 116 -9.19 -0.17 7.93
N GLN A 117 -9.68 -0.54 6.74
CA GLN A 117 -10.88 0.05 6.14
C GLN A 117 -12.13 -0.12 7.03
N ARG A 118 -12.25 -1.24 7.73
CA ARG A 118 -13.35 -1.52 8.66
C ARG A 118 -13.20 -0.82 10.01
N MET A 119 -12.16 0.00 10.19
CA MET A 119 -11.82 0.67 11.46
C MET A 119 -11.61 -0.32 12.62
N GLU A 120 -11.18 -1.55 12.33
CA GLU A 120 -10.88 -2.57 13.35
C GLU A 120 -9.48 -2.41 13.95
N ILE A 121 -8.61 -1.69 13.23
CA ILE A 121 -7.25 -1.36 13.63
C ILE A 121 -6.95 0.09 13.24
N THR A 122 -6.02 0.72 13.97
CA THR A 122 -5.58 2.09 13.67
C THR A 122 -4.55 2.12 12.54
N ALA A 123 -4.22 3.33 12.09
CA ALA A 123 -3.18 3.55 11.09
C ALA A 123 -1.80 3.13 11.65
N GLU A 124 -1.49 3.44 12.91
CA GLU A 124 -0.25 3.05 13.58
C GLU A 124 -0.12 1.53 13.68
N GLN A 125 -1.19 0.83 14.09
CA GLN A 125 -1.21 -0.64 14.15
C GLN A 125 -1.02 -1.27 12.77
N SER A 126 -1.57 -0.65 11.72
CA SER A 126 -1.40 -1.08 10.33
C SER A 126 0.06 -0.91 9.88
N ILE A 127 0.67 0.25 10.16
CA ILE A 127 2.07 0.52 9.84
C ILE A 127 2.99 -0.46 10.56
N GLU A 128 2.80 -0.66 11.86
CA GLU A 128 3.62 -1.58 12.66
C GLU A 128 3.54 -3.02 12.12
N THR A 129 2.32 -3.52 11.88
CA THR A 129 2.11 -4.90 11.40
C THR A 129 2.69 -5.09 10.00
N ALA A 130 2.48 -4.12 9.11
CA ALA A 130 3.04 -4.16 7.75
C ALA A 130 4.57 -4.09 7.75
N GLN A 131 5.17 -3.31 8.65
CA GLN A 131 6.61 -3.20 8.82
C GLN A 131 7.21 -4.52 9.31
N GLN A 132 6.59 -5.16 10.31
CA GLN A 132 7.03 -6.48 10.81
C GLN A 132 7.01 -7.54 9.71
N LEU A 133 5.95 -7.56 8.89
CA LEU A 133 5.84 -8.46 7.75
C LEU A 133 6.92 -8.18 6.70
N LEU A 134 7.16 -6.91 6.36
CA LEU A 134 8.20 -6.52 5.40
C LEU A 134 9.59 -6.91 5.91
N ASP A 135 9.90 -6.65 7.18
CA ASP A 135 11.17 -7.01 7.81
C ASP A 135 11.39 -8.53 7.80
N GLN A 136 10.33 -9.30 8.06
CA GLN A 136 10.36 -10.77 7.96
C GLN A 136 10.73 -11.20 6.53
N ILE A 137 10.02 -10.70 5.52
CA ILE A 137 10.28 -11.07 4.12
C ILE A 137 11.71 -10.68 3.71
N VAL A 138 12.13 -9.45 4.00
CA VAL A 138 13.47 -8.95 3.63
C VAL A 138 14.57 -9.76 4.31
N ARG A 139 14.39 -10.12 5.59
CA ARG A 139 15.36 -10.91 6.34
C ARG A 139 15.45 -12.36 5.87
N TYR A 140 14.32 -13.04 5.68
CA TYR A 140 14.32 -14.48 5.43
C TYR A 140 14.38 -14.84 3.93
N GLU A 141 13.69 -14.11 3.07
CA GLU A 141 13.68 -14.37 1.63
C GLU A 141 14.89 -13.74 0.94
N PHE A 142 15.22 -12.50 1.31
CA PHE A 142 16.28 -11.75 0.66
C PHE A 142 17.57 -11.67 1.46
N LYS A 143 17.61 -11.98 2.75
CA LYS A 143 18.87 -11.96 3.55
C LYS A 143 19.62 -10.62 3.43
N ILE A 144 18.88 -9.51 3.44
CA ILE A 144 19.45 -8.15 3.42
C ILE A 144 19.24 -7.53 4.79
N GLU A 145 20.21 -6.71 5.22
CA GLU A 145 20.15 -5.95 6.47
C GLU A 145 19.55 -4.55 6.30
N GLU A 146 19.27 -4.14 5.07
CA GLU A 146 18.75 -2.83 4.73
C GLU A 146 17.28 -2.74 5.15
N GLN A 147 16.98 -1.70 5.94
CA GLN A 147 15.63 -1.43 6.40
C GLN A 147 14.85 -0.75 5.28
N LEU A 148 13.70 -1.31 4.94
CA LEU A 148 12.73 -0.68 4.05
C LEU A 148 11.53 -0.24 4.88
N THR A 149 10.92 0.89 4.53
CA THR A 149 9.73 1.39 5.25
C THR A 149 8.45 0.97 4.52
N ALA A 150 7.61 0.18 5.20
CA ALA A 150 6.27 -0.20 4.73
C ALA A 150 5.27 0.96 4.94
N LEU A 151 4.25 1.02 4.09
CA LEU A 151 3.10 1.95 4.21
C LEU A 151 3.48 3.42 4.44
N GLN A 152 4.58 3.90 3.83
CA GLN A 152 5.03 5.30 4.01
C GLN A 152 3.94 6.32 3.71
N PHE A 153 3.09 6.05 2.72
CA PHE A 153 1.96 6.92 2.37
C PHE A 153 1.01 7.15 3.56
N LEU A 154 0.83 6.13 4.40
CA LEU A 154 -0.06 6.20 5.56
C LEU A 154 0.59 6.99 6.69
N SER A 155 1.90 6.83 6.88
CA SER A 155 2.66 7.67 7.82
C SER A 155 2.62 9.14 7.41
N ASP A 156 2.76 9.43 6.12
CA ASP A 156 2.70 10.79 5.59
C ASP A 156 1.31 11.41 5.78
N GLU A 157 0.24 10.62 5.63
CA GLU A 157 -1.14 11.03 5.90
C GLU A 157 -1.36 11.39 7.37
N ILE A 158 -0.89 10.56 8.31
CA ILE A 158 -0.96 10.85 9.75
C ILE A 158 -0.25 12.17 10.06
N ALA A 159 0.98 12.34 9.56
CA ALA A 159 1.77 13.54 9.80
C ALA A 159 1.08 14.80 9.25
N HIS A 160 0.45 14.70 8.07
CA HIS A 160 -0.29 15.80 7.49
C HIS A 160 -1.52 16.20 8.32
N ASN A 161 -2.31 15.22 8.76
CA ASN A 161 -3.51 15.46 9.57
C ASN A 161 -3.19 16.18 10.90
N VAL A 162 -2.09 15.78 11.56
CA VAL A 162 -1.63 16.44 12.80
C VAL A 162 -1.28 17.92 12.56
N THR A 163 -0.65 18.26 11.43
CA THR A 163 -0.30 19.65 11.14
C THR A 163 -1.51 20.54 10.86
N THR A 164 -2.54 20.01 10.20
CA THR A 164 -3.76 20.76 9.88
C THR A 164 -4.60 21.03 11.13
N ASP A 165 -4.73 20.05 12.03
CA ASP A 165 -5.48 20.21 13.28
C ASP A 165 -4.84 21.25 14.22
N SER A 166 -3.51 21.40 14.19
CA SER A 166 -2.80 22.41 14.99
C SER A 166 -2.90 23.84 14.45
N ASP A 167 -3.11 24.02 13.15
CA ASP A 167 -3.20 25.35 12.51
C ASP A 167 -4.62 25.94 12.61
N GLU A 168 -5.67 25.12 12.69
CA GLU A 168 -7.05 25.60 12.89
C GLU A 168 -7.32 26.11 14.32
N ALA A 169 -6.49 25.75 15.30
CA ALA A 169 -6.62 26.17 16.70
C ALA A 169 -6.12 27.60 17.00
N ILE A 170 -5.60 28.33 16.01
CA ILE A 170 -5.10 29.71 16.15
C ILE A 170 -5.96 30.68 15.31
N GLN A 171 -7.22 30.88 15.71
CA GLN A 171 -7.94 32.11 15.38
C GLN A 171 -7.92 33.03 16.60
N PRO A 172 -7.28 34.21 16.56
CA PRO A 172 -7.47 35.21 17.58
C PRO A 172 -8.88 35.81 17.43
N ASP A 173 -9.73 35.59 18.43
CA ASP A 173 -10.95 36.36 18.66
C ASP A 173 -10.58 37.83 18.90
N ASP A 174 -10.38 38.62 17.83
CA ASP A 174 -10.31 40.07 17.92
C ASP A 174 -11.68 40.66 17.62
N ASN A 175 -12.56 40.65 18.64
CA ASN A 175 -13.74 41.50 18.67
C ASN A 175 -13.49 42.70 19.59
N THR A 176 -12.62 43.61 19.13
CA THR A 176 -12.49 44.94 19.70
C THR A 176 -13.79 45.73 19.44
N THR A 177 -14.61 45.85 20.49
CA THR A 177 -15.82 46.69 20.48
C THR A 177 -15.41 48.16 20.45
N ASN A 178 -15.29 48.73 19.25
CA ASN A 178 -15.36 50.17 19.05
C ASN A 178 -16.84 50.58 18.95
N LYS A 179 -17.38 51.18 20.02
CA LYS A 179 -18.52 52.08 19.89
C LYS A 179 -18.35 53.28 20.81
N THR A 180 -17.98 54.37 20.16
CA THR A 180 -18.09 55.76 20.57
C THR A 180 -19.45 56.06 21.18
N ASP A 181 -19.46 56.61 22.40
CA ASP A 181 -20.64 57.28 22.96
C ASP A 181 -20.60 58.76 22.56
N PRO A 182 -21.71 59.33 22.04
CA PRO A 182 -21.83 60.76 21.80
C PRO A 182 -22.31 61.47 23.05
N ASP A 183 -21.65 62.60 23.31
CA ASP A 183 -22.01 63.71 24.17
C ASP A 183 -23.52 64.07 24.11
N ILE A 184 -24.18 64.10 25.28
CA ILE A 184 -25.47 64.78 25.47
C ILE A 184 -25.50 65.41 26.88
N GLY A 185 -25.42 66.74 26.95
CA GLY A 185 -26.02 67.55 28.02
C GLY A 185 -25.09 68.47 28.79
#